data_AF-A0A9P9EMZ4-F1
#
_entry.id   AF-A0A9P9EMZ4-F1
#
_cell.length_a   1.000
_cell.length_b   1.000
_cell.length_c   1.000
_cell.angle_alpha   90.00
_cell.angle_beta   90.00
_cell.angle_gamma   90.00
#
_symmetry.space_group_name_H-M   'P 1'
#
loop_
_entity.id
_entity.type
_entity.pdbx_description
1 polymer ?
#
loop_
_entity_poly.entity_id
_entity_poly.type
_entity_poly.pdbx_seq_one_letter_code
_entity_poly.pdbx_strand_id
1 'polypeptide(L)'
;TLKLLSGNKSRLETNINISELPQSYKEAVDVCLRMDIKYIWIDSLCIIQDSTDDWRAESATMMHVYGNALFTIAAAAAAENSEPSLLHRDPLNI
;
A
#
# COMPACT_ATOMS: atom_id res chain seq x y z
N THR A 1 -9.44 4.14 7.35
CA THR A 1 -8.05 3.78 7.01
C THR A 1 -7.25 5.02 6.65
N LEU A 2 -5.92 4.99 6.86
CA LEU A 2 -5.02 6.09 6.48
C LEU A 2 -5.09 6.35 4.97
N LYS A 3 -5.23 7.62 4.58
CA LYS A 3 -5.32 8.08 3.19
C LYS A 3 -4.59 9.39 3.02
N LEU A 4 -3.98 9.58 1.85
CA LEU A 4 -3.43 10.87 1.43
C LEU A 4 -4.57 11.81 1.05
N LEU A 5 -4.64 12.93 1.75
CA LEU A 5 -5.59 14.02 1.53
C LEU A 5 -4.81 15.32 1.38
N SER A 6 -5.39 16.28 0.68
CA SER A 6 -4.78 17.60 0.44
C SER A 6 -4.35 18.25 1.75
N GLY A 7 -5.17 18.16 2.79
CA GLY A 7 -4.91 18.72 4.12
C GLY A 7 -3.86 17.99 4.97
N ASN A 8 -3.48 16.75 4.61
CA ASN A 8 -2.48 15.97 5.37
C ASN A 8 -1.22 15.61 4.57
N LYS A 9 -1.13 16.05 3.30
CA LYS A 9 -0.01 15.79 2.38
C LYS A 9 1.35 16.11 2.99
N SER A 10 1.53 17.33 3.49
CA SER A 10 2.81 17.74 4.09
C SER A 10 3.23 16.86 5.27
N ARG A 11 2.28 16.33 6.05
CA ARG A 11 2.57 15.38 7.13
C ARG A 11 3.07 14.05 6.56
N LEU A 12 2.35 13.49 5.59
CA LEU A 12 2.65 12.17 5.04
C LEU A 12 3.92 12.13 4.17
N GLU A 13 4.36 13.26 3.62
CA GLU A 13 5.62 13.37 2.86
C GLU A 13 6.89 13.40 3.72
N THR A 14 6.77 13.54 5.05
CA THR A 14 7.93 13.63 5.94
C THR A 14 8.33 12.27 6.52
N ASN A 15 7.49 11.72 7.39
CA ASN A 15 7.64 10.41 7.98
C ASN A 15 6.28 9.90 8.45
N ILE A 16 6.06 8.60 8.31
CA ILE A 16 4.88 7.91 8.83
C ILE A 16 5.39 6.81 9.75
N ASN A 17 4.93 6.79 11.00
CA ASN A 17 5.30 5.70 11.88
C ASN A 17 4.62 4.40 11.40
N ILE A 18 5.37 3.30 11.32
CA ILE A 18 4.82 2.00 10.91
C ILE A 18 3.60 1.61 11.75
N SER A 19 3.56 1.98 13.04
CA SER A 19 2.42 1.70 13.92
C SER A 19 1.11 2.35 13.49
N GLU A 20 1.16 3.49 12.78
CA GLU A 20 0.00 4.22 12.24
C GLU A 20 -0.59 3.57 10.98
N LEU A 21 0.16 2.67 10.34
CA LEU A 21 -0.29 2.00 9.12
C LEU A 21 -1.38 0.95 9.43
N PRO A 22 -2.40 0.80 8.55
CA PRO A 22 -3.26 -0.38 8.53
C PRO A 22 -2.47 -1.68 8.47
N GLN A 23 -3.05 -2.77 8.96
CA GLN A 23 -2.37 -4.06 9.09
C GLN A 23 -1.83 -4.58 7.75
N SER A 24 -2.62 -4.50 6.68
CA SER A 24 -2.16 -4.97 5.36
C SER A 24 -1.02 -4.11 4.80
N TYR A 25 -0.94 -2.83 5.16
CA TYR A 25 0.15 -1.95 4.73
C TYR A 25 1.43 -2.26 5.52
N LYS A 26 1.31 -2.58 6.81
CA LYS A 26 2.44 -3.06 7.63
C LYS A 26 3.03 -4.34 7.04
N GLU A 27 2.18 -5.29 6.67
CA GLU A 27 2.59 -6.55 6.04
C GLU A 27 3.27 -6.32 4.69
N ALA A 28 2.70 -5.43 3.85
CA ALA A 28 3.31 -5.09 2.57
C ALA A 28 4.68 -4.43 2.73
N VAL A 29 4.83 -3.50 3.69
CA VAL A 29 6.11 -2.87 4.03
C VAL A 29 7.12 -3.88 4.54
N ASP A 30 6.72 -4.81 5.44
CA ASP A 30 7.59 -5.87 5.94
C ASP A 30 8.10 -6.77 4.81
N VAL A 31 7.23 -7.15 3.87
CA VAL A 31 7.64 -7.92 2.67
C VAL A 31 8.66 -7.15 1.84
N CYS A 32 8.41 -5.88 1.52
CA CYS A 32 9.36 -5.06 0.77
C CYS A 32 10.72 -4.94 1.48
N LEU A 33 10.72 -4.66 2.78
CA LEU A 33 11.96 -4.52 3.57
C LEU A 33 12.76 -5.82 3.63
N ARG A 34 12.10 -6.99 3.77
CA ARG A 34 12.76 -8.30 3.73
C ARG A 34 13.36 -8.64 2.37
N MET A 35 12.87 -8.01 1.31
CA MET A 35 13.37 -8.15 -0.06
C MET A 35 14.36 -7.02 -0.45
N ASP A 36 14.81 -6.20 0.52
CA ASP A 36 15.68 -5.04 0.30
C ASP A 36 15.11 -3.99 -0.68
N ILE A 37 13.78 -3.88 -0.72
CA ILE A 37 13.06 -2.90 -1.53
C ILE A 37 12.61 -1.75 -0.63
N LYS A 38 13.05 -0.53 -0.99
CA LYS A 38 12.81 0.69 -0.19
C LYS A 38 11.58 1.49 -0.63
N TYR A 39 10.99 1.14 -1.77
CA TYR A 39 9.88 1.87 -2.37
C TYR A 39 8.69 0.95 -2.58
N ILE A 40 7.53 1.40 -2.13
CA ILE A 40 6.25 0.75 -2.35
C ILE A 40 5.26 1.82 -2.81
N TRP A 41 4.41 1.47 -3.77
CA TRP A 41 3.31 2.32 -4.19
C TRP A 41 2.01 1.74 -3.64
N ILE A 42 1.26 2.55 -2.90
CA ILE A 42 -0.05 2.23 -2.35
C ILE A 42 -0.99 3.35 -2.79
N ASP A 43 -1.96 3.06 -3.66
CA ASP A 43 -2.86 4.04 -4.27
C ASP A 43 -3.46 5.03 -3.27
N SER A 44 -3.90 4.54 -2.12
CA SER A 44 -4.51 5.34 -1.05
C SER A 44 -3.54 6.31 -0.37
N LEU A 45 -2.22 6.10 -0.49
CA LEU A 45 -1.15 6.92 0.10
C LEU A 45 -0.35 7.70 -0.96
N CYS A 46 -0.40 7.30 -2.22
CA CYS A 46 0.34 7.92 -3.32
C CYS A 46 -0.54 8.84 -4.19
N ILE A 47 -1.87 8.75 -4.08
CA ILE A 47 -2.82 9.60 -4.81
C ILE A 47 -3.60 10.44 -3.79
N ILE A 48 -3.78 11.73 -4.06
CA ILE A 48 -4.57 12.65 -3.23
C ILE A 48 -6.06 12.30 -3.39
N GLN A 49 -6.62 11.63 -2.38
CA GLN A 49 -7.95 11.00 -2.45
C GLN A 49 -9.12 11.99 -2.47
N ASP A 50 -8.90 13.24 -2.06
CA ASP A 50 -9.87 14.34 -2.12
C ASP A 50 -9.67 15.27 -3.33
N SER A 51 -8.78 14.90 -4.26
CA SER A 51 -8.51 15.66 -5.49
C SER A 51 -8.88 14.83 -6.73
N THR A 52 -9.95 15.23 -7.41
CA THR A 52 -10.38 14.59 -8.67
C THR A 52 -9.33 14.72 -9.76
N ASP A 53 -8.62 15.85 -9.82
CA ASP A 53 -7.62 16.09 -10.87
C ASP A 53 -6.37 15.23 -10.66
N ASP A 54 -5.91 15.10 -9.41
CA ASP A 54 -4.80 14.23 -9.05
C ASP A 54 -5.16 12.75 -9.31
N TRP A 55 -6.35 12.35 -8.89
CA TRP A 55 -6.85 10.99 -9.16
C TRP A 55 -6.90 10.69 -10.66
N ARG A 56 -7.34 11.63 -11.50
CA ARG A 56 -7.37 11.44 -12.97
C ARG A 56 -5.97 11.29 -13.56
N ALA A 57 -5.00 12.07 -13.07
CA ALA A 57 -3.63 12.00 -13.55
C ALA A 57 -2.98 10.66 -13.17
N GLU A 58 -3.11 10.24 -11.90
CA GLU A 58 -2.48 9.03 -11.39
C GLU A 58 -3.19 7.74 -11.84
N SER A 59 -4.52 7.75 -11.94
CA SER A 59 -5.27 6.58 -12.44
C SER A 59 -4.93 6.26 -13.90
N ALA A 60 -4.62 7.27 -14.72
CA ALA A 60 -4.19 7.08 -16.10
C ALA A 60 -2.83 6.39 -16.21
N THR A 61 -1.96 6.51 -15.21
CA THR A 61 -0.62 5.90 -15.18
C THR A 61 -0.59 4.59 -14.39
N MET A 62 -1.66 4.26 -13.65
CA MET A 62 -1.74 3.10 -12.76
C MET A 62 -1.39 1.76 -13.45
N MET A 63 -1.78 1.58 -14.71
CA MET A 63 -1.38 0.40 -15.51
C MET A 63 0.15 0.29 -15.62
N HIS A 64 0.84 1.39 -15.83
CA HIS A 64 2.30 1.42 -15.91
C HIS A 64 2.95 1.19 -14.54
N VAL A 65 2.35 1.69 -13.46
CA VAL A 65 2.85 1.45 -12.10
C VAL A 65 2.82 -0.05 -11.78
N TYR A 66 1.67 -0.70 -11.96
CA TYR A 66 1.56 -2.15 -11.74
C TYR A 66 2.41 -2.96 -12.74
N GLY A 67 2.40 -2.58 -14.02
CA GLY A 67 3.09 -3.30 -15.08
C GLY A 67 4.62 -3.23 -15.03
N ASN A 68 5.18 -2.19 -14.40
CA ASN A 68 6.63 -2.01 -14.26
C ASN A 68 7.14 -2.22 -12.81
N ALA A 69 6.28 -2.64 -11.89
CA ALA A 69 6.70 -2.99 -10.54
C ALA A 69 7.56 -4.26 -10.54
N LEU A 70 8.52 -4.36 -9.62
CA LEU A 70 9.31 -5.60 -9.40
C LEU A 70 8.39 -6.78 -9.06
N PHE A 71 7.37 -6.53 -8.23
CA PHE A 71 6.24 -7.42 -8.00
C PHE A 71 5.05 -6.59 -7.49
N THR A 72 3.87 -7.21 -7.51
CA THR A 72 2.65 -6.65 -6.91
C THR A 72 2.20 -7.56 -5.76
N ILE A 73 1.88 -6.98 -4.60
CA ILE A 73 1.30 -7.71 -3.46
C ILE A 73 -0.21 -7.59 -3.55
N ALA A 74 -0.90 -8.73 -3.65
CA ALA A 74 -2.36 -8.79 -3.63
C ALA A 74 -2.84 -9.46 -2.34
N ALA A 75 -3.52 -8.69 -1.48
CA ALA A 75 -4.15 -9.18 -0.26
C ALA A 75 -5.48 -9.90 -0.58
N ALA A 76 -5.39 -11.11 -1.12
CA ALA A 76 -6.56 -11.84 -1.63
C ALA A 76 -7.48 -12.41 -0.54
N ALA A 77 -6.99 -12.56 0.69
CA ALA A 77 -7.70 -13.22 1.79
C ALA A 77 -8.35 -12.28 2.81
N ALA A 78 -8.01 -10.99 2.78
CA ALA A 78 -8.53 -9.99 3.72
C ALA A 78 -9.70 -9.22 3.10
N ALA A 79 -10.79 -9.03 3.85
CA ALA A 79 -11.93 -8.23 3.40
C ALA A 79 -11.65 -6.72 3.55
N GLU A 80 -10.86 -6.37 4.56
CA GLU A 80 -10.45 -5.00 4.87
C GLU A 80 -8.94 -4.90 5.12
N ASN A 81 -8.37 -3.71 4.93
CA ASN A 81 -6.94 -3.46 5.21
C ASN A 81 -6.57 -3.42 6.71
N SER A 82 -7.57 -3.49 7.58
CA SER A 82 -7.40 -3.68 9.02
C SER A 82 -7.11 -5.13 9.39
N GLU A 83 -7.38 -6.08 8.49
CA GLU A 83 -7.22 -7.52 8.73
C GLU A 83 -5.85 -8.04 8.25
N PRO A 84 -5.30 -9.07 8.91
CA PRO A 84 -4.11 -9.76 8.43
C PRO A 84 -4.36 -10.44 7.09
N SER A 85 -3.47 -10.21 6.13
CA SER A 85 -3.54 -10.79 4.78
C SER A 85 -2.53 -11.93 4.61
N LEU A 86 -1.40 -11.88 5.32
CA LEU A 86 -0.39 -12.92 5.35
C LEU A 86 -0.74 -13.98 6.39
N LEU A 87 -1.59 -14.94 6.01
CA LEU A 87 -1.99 -16.04 6.86
C LEU A 87 -0.86 -17.08 6.99
N HIS A 88 -0.68 -17.63 8.19
CA HIS A 88 0.20 -18.77 8.37
C HIS A 88 -0.40 -19.98 7.65
N ARG A 89 0.33 -20.52 6.68
CA ARG A 89 0.00 -21.80 6.04
C ARG A 89 0.85 -22.88 6.69
N ASP A 90 0.20 -23.87 7.29
CA ASP A 90 0.88 -25.10 7.71
C ASP A 90 1.30 -25.88 6.45
N PRO A 91 2.62 -26.09 6.22
CA PRO A 91 3.10 -26.80 5.03
C PRO A 91 2.71 -28.28 5.03
N LEU A 92 2.30 -28.86 6.17
CA LEU A 92 1.89 -30.25 6.29
C LEU A 92 0.39 -30.47 6.07
N ASN A 93 -0.39 -29.39 5.97
CA ASN A 93 -1.83 -29.42 5.80
C ASN A 93 -2.16 -28.94 4.37
N ILE A 94 -2.18 -29.87 3.42
CA ILE A 94 -2.55 -29.66 2.01
C ILE A 94 -3.96 -30.18 1.76
#